data_AF-A0A1E4GR31-F1
#
_entry.id   AF-A0A1E4GR31-F1
#
_cell.length_a   1.000
_cell.length_b   1.000
_cell.length_c   1.000
_cell.angle_alpha   90.00
_cell.angle_beta   90.00
_cell.angle_gamma   90.00
#
_symmetry.space_group_name_H-M   'P 1'
#
loop_
_entity.id
_entity.type
_entity.pdbx_description
1 polymer ?
#
loop_
_entity_poly.entity_id
_entity_poly.type
_entity_poly.pdbx_seq_one_letter_code
_entity_poly.pdbx_strand_id
1 'polypeptide(L)'
;MSDRNTPSRFTSPVPWMDKAPGFKDTAFTWAMGDLILGRVMAGETMKAITADPRMPAYCTVYRWAKVVPEFGDVLREARVLLAAMRISNADARRQAFREWASEGRRRDGRRRGGGKGPSVPAAALEAVLQAIRDGASMLEATQAPGAASSKAIYSRVRGCPGFRAAFEDACGWRDLTLWMAAERAIDACCTIGIQAAAARLRAAGARRGRLTPRLYRDGAAEQARRWRAPR
;
A
#
# COMPACT_ATOMS: atom_id res chain seq x y z
N MET A 1 3.34 -21.45 20.97
CA MET A 1 4.16 -20.30 21.41
C MET A 1 5.46 -20.36 20.65
N SER A 2 5.60 -19.51 19.61
CA SER A 2 6.76 -19.56 18.71
C SER A 2 7.87 -18.68 19.26
N ASP A 3 8.98 -19.32 19.64
CA ASP A 3 10.25 -18.67 19.90
C ASP A 3 10.75 -18.03 18.61
N ARG A 4 10.57 -16.72 18.48
CA ARG A 4 11.01 -15.90 17.34
C ARG A 4 12.37 -15.26 17.57
N ASN A 5 13.26 -15.96 18.29
CA ASN A 5 14.61 -15.50 18.50
C ASN A 5 15.57 -16.31 17.62
N THR A 6 15.45 -16.17 16.29
CA THR A 6 16.47 -16.66 15.37
C THR A 6 17.68 -15.73 15.50
N PRO A 7 18.82 -16.18 16.04
CA PRO A 7 19.99 -15.32 16.14
C PRO A 7 20.44 -14.89 14.74
N SER A 8 20.73 -13.59 14.60
CA SER A 8 21.31 -12.99 13.39
C SER A 8 22.54 -13.78 12.95
N ARG A 9 22.56 -14.23 11.68
CA ARG A 9 23.66 -15.01 11.09
C ARG A 9 24.93 -14.21 10.80
N PHE A 10 25.00 -12.93 11.19
CA PHE A 10 26.18 -12.09 10.98
C PHE A 10 26.95 -11.91 12.30
N THR A 11 28.03 -12.67 12.46
CA THR A 11 28.90 -12.69 13.65
C THR A 11 30.03 -11.65 13.62
N SER A 12 29.90 -10.60 12.80
CA SER A 12 30.78 -9.44 12.99
C SER A 12 30.31 -8.72 14.26
N PRO A 13 31.17 -8.54 15.27
CA PRO A 13 30.77 -7.89 16.51
C PRO A 13 30.26 -6.49 16.17
N VAL A 14 28.96 -6.26 16.39
CA VAL A 14 28.36 -4.94 16.22
C VAL A 14 29.12 -3.97 17.12
N PRO A 15 29.76 -2.93 16.58
CA PRO A 15 30.49 -1.97 17.39
C PRO A 15 29.55 -1.34 18.42
N TRP A 16 30.05 -1.12 19.62
CA TRP A 16 29.28 -0.49 20.69
C TRP A 16 28.92 0.95 20.31
N MET A 17 27.65 1.34 20.43
CA MET A 17 27.16 2.71 20.19
C MET A 17 26.51 3.27 21.45
N ASP A 18 26.99 4.42 21.91
CA ASP A 18 26.32 5.21 22.95
C ASP A 18 25.17 6.02 22.32
N LYS A 19 24.01 6.04 23.00
CA LYS A 19 22.80 6.75 22.58
C LYS A 19 22.60 8.08 23.30
N ALA A 20 23.58 8.53 24.09
CA ALA A 20 23.54 9.84 24.72
C ALA A 20 23.37 10.97 23.67
N PRO A 21 22.48 11.95 23.90
CA PRO A 21 22.32 13.09 23.00
C PRO A 21 23.64 13.87 22.89
N GLY A 22 24.12 14.10 21.65
CA GLY A 22 25.38 14.80 21.38
C GLY A 22 26.58 13.89 21.04
N PHE A 23 26.39 12.58 20.98
CA PHE A 23 27.49 11.65 20.70
C PHE A 23 27.96 11.73 19.24
N LYS A 24 29.25 12.07 19.04
CA LYS A 24 29.88 12.24 17.71
C LYS A 24 30.02 10.92 16.93
N ASP A 25 30.01 9.77 17.61
CA ASP A 25 30.08 8.45 16.95
C ASP A 25 28.75 7.98 16.35
N THR A 26 27.71 8.83 16.40
CA THR A 26 26.52 8.68 15.55
C THR A 26 26.75 9.19 14.12
N ALA A 27 27.98 9.59 13.78
CA ALA A 27 28.40 9.83 12.42
C ALA A 27 28.24 8.55 11.57
N PHE A 28 27.89 8.74 10.30
CA PHE A 28 27.82 7.64 9.36
C PHE A 28 29.22 7.02 9.20
N THR A 29 29.29 5.69 9.27
CA THR A 29 30.46 4.92 8.88
C THR A 29 30.02 3.86 7.86
N TRP A 30 30.87 3.61 6.86
CA TRP A 30 30.58 2.58 5.86
C TRP A 30 30.39 1.19 6.48
N ALA A 31 31.20 0.84 7.49
CA ALA A 31 31.05 -0.42 8.21
C ALA A 31 29.65 -0.61 8.84
N MET A 32 29.07 0.46 9.43
CA MET A 32 27.71 0.40 9.96
C MET A 32 26.66 0.40 8.84
N GLY A 33 26.90 1.15 7.75
CA GLY A 33 26.07 1.11 6.55
C GLY A 33 25.97 -0.30 5.95
N ASP A 34 27.11 -0.96 5.76
CA ASP A 34 27.21 -2.33 5.24
C ASP A 34 26.51 -3.34 6.15
N LEU A 35 26.65 -3.19 7.46
CA LEU A 35 25.95 -4.02 8.43
C LEU A 35 24.42 -3.88 8.31
N ILE A 36 23.92 -2.65 8.19
CA ILE A 36 22.49 -2.38 7.97
C ILE A 36 22.04 -2.98 6.65
N LEU A 37 22.79 -2.78 5.56
CA LEU A 37 22.48 -3.32 4.23
C LEU A 37 22.46 -4.85 4.23
N GLY A 38 23.43 -5.49 4.89
CA GLY A 38 23.49 -6.94 5.04
C GLY A 38 22.25 -7.49 5.76
N ARG A 39 21.81 -6.85 6.85
CA ARG A 39 20.59 -7.24 7.57
C ARG A 39 19.31 -6.99 6.75
N VAL A 40 19.25 -5.89 6.00
CA VAL A 40 18.16 -5.62 5.07
C VAL A 40 18.09 -6.75 4.04
N MET A 41 19.21 -7.09 3.38
CA MET A 41 19.29 -8.17 2.39
C MET A 41 18.98 -9.56 2.97
N ALA A 42 19.25 -9.78 4.27
CA ALA A 42 18.80 -10.97 4.99
C ALA A 42 17.27 -11.00 5.24
N GLY A 43 16.53 -9.98 4.79
CA GLY A 43 15.08 -9.89 4.85
C GLY A 43 14.54 -9.21 6.11
N GLU A 44 15.41 -8.69 6.99
CA GLU A 44 14.99 -7.97 8.18
C GLU A 44 14.33 -6.64 7.83
N THR A 45 13.34 -6.22 8.64
CA THR A 45 12.74 -4.89 8.49
C THR A 45 13.61 -3.85 9.16
N MET A 46 13.63 -2.62 8.63
CA MET A 46 14.36 -1.51 9.26
C MET A 46 13.97 -1.33 10.74
N LYS A 47 12.69 -1.52 11.08
CA LYS A 47 12.21 -1.50 12.47
C LYS A 47 12.87 -2.56 13.34
N ALA A 48 13.02 -3.79 12.83
CA ALA A 48 13.68 -4.88 13.56
C ALA A 48 15.18 -4.63 13.74
N ILE A 49 15.84 -4.10 12.69
CA ILE A 49 17.25 -3.71 12.75
C ILE A 49 17.45 -2.65 13.85
N THR A 50 16.69 -1.55 13.80
CA THR A 50 16.84 -0.42 14.73
C THR A 50 16.33 -0.72 16.15
N ALA A 51 15.67 -1.86 16.37
CA ALA A 51 15.25 -2.30 17.71
C ALA A 51 16.43 -2.84 18.52
N ASP A 52 17.52 -3.24 17.86
CA ASP A 52 18.75 -3.64 18.52
C ASP A 52 19.37 -2.42 19.25
N PRO A 53 19.67 -2.54 20.56
CA PRO A 53 20.29 -1.46 21.32
C PRO A 53 21.61 -0.95 20.73
N ARG A 54 22.35 -1.78 19.98
CA ARG A 54 23.63 -1.40 19.35
C ARG A 54 23.46 -0.79 17.96
N MET A 55 22.24 -0.78 17.42
CA MET A 55 21.95 -0.18 16.12
C MET A 55 21.56 1.30 16.26
N PRO A 56 21.88 2.13 15.25
CA PRO A 56 21.42 3.51 15.21
C PRO A 56 19.90 3.59 15.21
N ALA A 57 19.38 4.70 15.74
CA ALA A 57 17.94 4.95 15.72
C ALA A 57 17.40 5.05 14.29
N TYR A 58 16.12 4.73 14.11
CA TYR A 58 15.47 4.76 12.80
C TYR A 58 15.60 6.10 12.08
N CYS A 59 15.42 7.22 12.79
CA CYS A 59 15.58 8.56 12.22
C CYS A 59 17.01 8.83 11.75
N THR A 60 18.01 8.30 12.45
CA THR A 60 19.44 8.43 12.10
C THR A 60 19.74 7.74 10.78
N VAL A 61 19.30 6.49 10.61
CA VAL A 61 19.50 5.75 9.35
C VAL A 61 18.83 6.46 8.17
N TYR A 62 17.62 6.98 8.37
CA TYR A 62 16.93 7.76 7.34
C TYR A 62 17.62 9.08 7.01
N ARG A 63 18.24 9.72 8.00
CA ARG A 63 19.06 10.91 7.77
C ARG A 63 20.32 10.55 6.97
N TRP A 64 21.02 9.47 7.32
CA TRP A 64 22.17 8.99 6.57
C TRP A 64 21.85 8.73 5.11
N ALA A 65 20.74 8.04 4.81
CA ALA A 65 20.30 7.80 3.43
C ALA A 65 20.00 9.08 2.63
N LYS A 66 19.79 10.23 3.29
CA LYS A 66 19.59 11.53 2.63
C LYS A 66 20.89 12.33 2.47
N VAL A 67 21.76 12.26 3.47
CA VAL A 67 22.99 13.07 3.52
C VAL A 67 24.19 12.37 2.88
N VAL A 68 24.12 11.04 2.71
CA VAL A 68 25.10 10.20 2.00
C VAL A 68 24.37 9.50 0.86
N PRO A 69 24.30 10.12 -0.34
CA PRO A 69 23.50 9.62 -1.46
C PRO A 69 23.84 8.19 -1.86
N GLU A 70 25.12 7.82 -1.87
CA GLU A 70 25.61 6.50 -2.26
C GLU A 70 25.01 5.40 -1.37
N PHE A 71 24.97 5.63 -0.06
CA PHE A 71 24.31 4.71 0.88
C PHE A 71 22.79 4.67 0.65
N GLY A 72 22.17 5.82 0.38
CA GLY A 72 20.74 5.90 0.07
C GLY A 72 20.37 5.11 -1.19
N ASP A 73 21.22 5.12 -2.20
CA ASP A 73 21.05 4.42 -3.47
C ASP A 73 21.14 2.90 -3.27
N VAL A 74 22.20 2.42 -2.62
CA VAL A 74 22.37 0.99 -2.33
C VAL A 74 21.24 0.47 -1.44
N LEU A 75 20.82 1.24 -0.43
CA LEU A 75 19.68 0.87 0.42
C LEU A 75 18.36 0.78 -0.37
N ARG A 76 18.17 1.66 -1.36
CA ARG A 76 16.99 1.64 -2.23
C ARG A 76 17.00 0.40 -3.13
N GLU A 77 18.13 0.09 -3.75
CA GLU A 77 18.31 -1.11 -4.58
C GLU A 77 18.07 -2.39 -3.79
N ALA A 78 18.65 -2.50 -2.59
CA ALA A 78 18.42 -3.61 -1.68
C ALA A 78 16.92 -3.82 -1.39
N ARG A 79 16.16 -2.74 -1.18
CA ARG A 79 14.71 -2.80 -0.95
C ARG A 79 13.93 -3.24 -2.18
N VAL A 80 14.34 -2.81 -3.38
CA VAL A 80 13.73 -3.24 -4.66
C VAL A 80 13.94 -4.74 -4.87
N LEU A 81 15.17 -5.24 -4.66
CA LEU A 81 15.49 -6.67 -4.78
C LEU A 81 14.67 -7.51 -3.81
N LEU A 82 14.57 -7.12 -2.54
CA LEU A 82 13.73 -7.82 -1.56
C LEU A 82 12.24 -7.79 -1.91
N ALA A 83 11.75 -6.69 -2.46
CA ALA A 83 10.37 -6.60 -2.90
C ALA A 83 10.10 -7.61 -4.03
N ALA A 84 11.00 -7.70 -5.02
CA ALA A 84 10.92 -8.68 -6.10
C ALA A 84 10.96 -10.12 -5.55
N MET A 85 11.88 -10.44 -4.64
CA MET A 85 11.95 -11.76 -4.00
C MET A 85 10.66 -12.11 -3.23
N ARG A 86 10.05 -11.15 -2.53
CA ARG A 86 8.78 -11.36 -1.82
C ARG A 86 7.61 -11.62 -2.76
N ILE A 87 7.55 -10.91 -3.89
CA ILE A 87 6.54 -11.16 -4.93
C ILE A 87 6.71 -12.58 -5.48
N SER A 88 7.93 -12.96 -5.86
CA SER A 88 8.26 -14.30 -6.35
C SER A 88 7.88 -15.39 -5.33
N ASN A 89 8.24 -15.24 -4.07
CA ASN A 89 7.87 -16.17 -2.99
C ASN A 89 6.35 -16.26 -2.78
N ALA A 90 5.63 -15.15 -2.90
CA ALA A 90 4.18 -15.13 -2.80
C ALA A 90 3.54 -15.89 -3.98
N ASP A 91 4.08 -15.73 -5.19
CA ASP A 91 3.59 -16.42 -6.37
C ASP A 91 3.90 -17.92 -6.33
N ALA A 92 5.09 -18.32 -5.87
CA ALA A 92 5.42 -19.72 -5.63
C ALA A 92 4.44 -20.38 -4.63
N ARG A 93 4.11 -19.68 -3.53
CA ARG A 93 3.10 -20.17 -2.56
C ARG A 93 1.71 -20.28 -3.17
N ARG A 94 1.32 -19.33 -4.04
CA ARG A 94 0.03 -19.39 -4.75
C ARG A 94 -0.01 -20.56 -5.74
N GLN A 95 1.08 -20.84 -6.44
CA GLN A 95 1.20 -21.98 -7.34
C GLN A 95 1.10 -23.30 -6.56
N ALA A 96 1.91 -23.47 -5.51
CA ALA A 96 1.86 -24.65 -4.64
C ALA A 96 0.46 -24.88 -4.06
N PHE A 97 -0.24 -23.82 -3.64
CA PHE A 97 -1.62 -23.93 -3.18
C PHE A 97 -2.59 -24.36 -4.29
N ARG A 98 -2.42 -23.87 -5.52
CA ARG A 98 -3.26 -24.28 -6.66
C ARG A 98 -3.05 -25.76 -7.01
N GLU A 99 -1.81 -26.23 -6.96
CA GLU A 99 -1.43 -27.62 -7.19
C GLU A 99 -1.99 -28.53 -6.09
N TRP A 100 -1.79 -28.15 -4.81
CA TRP A 100 -2.40 -28.85 -3.69
C TRP A 100 -3.93 -28.91 -3.82
N ALA A 101 -4.57 -27.80 -4.22
CA ALA A 101 -6.02 -27.74 -4.40
C ALA A 101 -6.52 -28.51 -5.64
N SER A 102 -5.74 -28.62 -6.72
CA SER A 102 -6.11 -29.47 -7.86
C SER A 102 -5.99 -30.95 -7.51
N GLU A 103 -4.95 -31.33 -6.76
CA GLU A 103 -4.73 -32.70 -6.30
C GLU A 103 -5.79 -33.15 -5.28
N GLY A 104 -6.12 -32.29 -4.31
CA GLY A 104 -7.21 -32.54 -3.36
C GLY A 104 -8.57 -32.72 -4.06
N ARG A 105 -8.82 -31.94 -5.13
CA ARG A 105 -10.04 -32.09 -5.95
C ARG A 105 -10.11 -33.41 -6.71
N ARG A 106 -8.97 -34.01 -7.09
CA ARG A 106 -8.93 -35.33 -7.72
C ARG A 106 -9.27 -36.44 -6.74
N ARG A 107 -8.74 -36.36 -5.50
CA ARG A 107 -8.94 -37.39 -4.47
C ARG A 107 -10.38 -37.47 -3.97
N ASP A 108 -11.04 -36.34 -3.76
CA ASP A 108 -12.36 -36.35 -3.11
C ASP A 108 -13.48 -36.90 -4.01
N GLY A 109 -13.30 -36.97 -5.33
CA GLY A 109 -14.26 -37.54 -6.32
C GLY A 109 -15.62 -36.84 -6.41
N ARG A 110 -16.07 -36.20 -5.33
CA ARG A 110 -17.21 -35.31 -5.24
C ARG A 110 -16.74 -33.98 -5.79
N ARG A 111 -17.08 -33.73 -7.06
CA ARG A 111 -17.34 -32.36 -7.50
C ARG A 111 -18.30 -31.78 -6.47
N ARG A 112 -17.80 -31.02 -5.49
CA ARG A 112 -18.65 -30.08 -4.74
C ARG A 112 -19.21 -29.21 -5.84
N GLY A 113 -20.44 -29.52 -6.27
CA GLY A 113 -21.22 -28.70 -7.16
C GLY A 113 -21.36 -27.39 -6.44
N GLY A 114 -20.40 -26.50 -6.64
CA GLY A 114 -20.52 -25.11 -6.31
C GLY A 114 -21.62 -24.64 -7.23
N GLY A 115 -22.86 -24.81 -6.78
CA GLY A 115 -24.04 -24.32 -7.44
C GLY A 115 -23.69 -22.91 -7.83
N LYS A 116 -23.65 -22.68 -9.15
CA LYS A 116 -23.31 -21.39 -9.73
C LYS A 116 -24.32 -20.45 -9.08
N GLY A 117 -23.88 -19.72 -8.06
CA GLY A 117 -24.77 -18.82 -7.33
C GLY A 117 -25.47 -17.93 -8.36
N PRO A 118 -26.71 -17.51 -8.10
CA PRO A 118 -27.48 -16.75 -9.08
C PRO A 118 -26.61 -15.65 -9.66
N SER A 119 -26.46 -15.66 -10.99
CA SER A 119 -25.58 -14.72 -11.67
C SER A 119 -26.09 -13.32 -11.36
N VAL A 120 -25.23 -12.50 -10.73
CA VAL A 120 -25.57 -11.09 -10.50
C VAL A 120 -25.93 -10.45 -11.83
N PRO A 121 -27.11 -9.81 -11.95
CA PRO A 121 -27.55 -9.15 -13.17
C PRO A 121 -26.53 -8.10 -13.61
N ALA A 122 -26.31 -7.97 -14.93
CA ALA A 122 -25.38 -6.98 -15.47
C ALA A 122 -25.78 -5.54 -15.07
N ALA A 123 -27.10 -5.25 -15.06
CA ALA A 123 -27.64 -3.95 -14.63
C ALA A 123 -27.24 -3.58 -13.19
N ALA A 124 -27.23 -4.55 -12.27
CA ALA A 124 -26.82 -4.32 -10.87
C ALA A 124 -25.33 -4.02 -10.74
N LEU A 125 -24.49 -4.58 -11.62
CA LEU A 125 -23.06 -4.27 -11.67
C LEU A 125 -22.82 -2.88 -12.28
N GLU A 126 -23.55 -2.51 -13.34
CA GLU A 126 -23.43 -1.19 -13.96
C GLU A 126 -23.90 -0.08 -13.01
N ALA A 127 -25.01 -0.29 -12.30
CA ALA A 127 -25.49 0.66 -11.29
C ALA A 127 -24.44 0.97 -10.22
N VAL A 128 -23.68 -0.05 -9.80
CA VAL A 128 -22.56 0.11 -8.86
C VAL A 128 -21.42 0.91 -9.48
N LEU A 129 -21.03 0.62 -10.73
CA LEU A 129 -19.98 1.36 -11.42
C LEU A 129 -20.36 2.83 -11.57
N GLN A 130 -21.61 3.10 -11.95
CA GLN A 130 -22.13 4.45 -12.09
C GLN A 130 -22.11 5.21 -10.75
N ALA A 131 -22.60 4.60 -9.67
CA ALA A 131 -22.55 5.22 -8.35
C ALA A 131 -21.11 5.56 -7.92
N ILE A 132 -20.14 4.69 -8.24
CA ILE A 132 -18.73 4.96 -7.97
C ILE A 132 -18.23 6.15 -8.79
N ARG A 133 -18.53 6.23 -10.10
CA ARG A 133 -18.19 7.39 -10.96
C ARG A 133 -18.74 8.70 -10.40
N ASP A 134 -19.96 8.66 -9.85
CA ASP A 134 -20.65 9.79 -9.24
C ASP A 134 -20.10 10.19 -7.86
N GLY A 135 -19.05 9.51 -7.37
CA GLY A 135 -18.37 9.86 -6.13
C GLY A 135 -18.59 8.88 -4.98
N ALA A 136 -19.54 7.94 -5.10
CA ALA A 136 -19.87 7.01 -4.02
C ALA A 136 -18.71 6.04 -3.72
N SER A 137 -18.51 5.75 -2.44
CA SER A 137 -17.63 4.67 -2.02
C SER A 137 -18.22 3.31 -2.39
N MET A 138 -17.36 2.29 -2.44
CA MET A 138 -17.79 0.91 -2.68
C MET A 138 -18.91 0.48 -1.73
N LEU A 139 -18.80 0.85 -0.44
CA LEU A 139 -19.80 0.51 0.57
C LEU A 139 -21.14 1.20 0.29
N GLU A 140 -21.13 2.52 0.04
CA GLU A 140 -22.33 3.30 -0.31
C GLU A 140 -23.00 2.74 -1.58
N ALA A 141 -22.21 2.44 -2.62
CA ALA A 141 -22.71 1.87 -3.87
C ALA A 141 -23.39 0.50 -3.66
N THR A 142 -22.90 -0.32 -2.73
CA THR A 142 -23.49 -1.64 -2.43
C THR A 142 -24.70 -1.60 -1.51
N GLN A 143 -24.99 -0.46 -0.89
CA GLN A 143 -26.17 -0.26 -0.04
C GLN A 143 -27.40 0.18 -0.84
N ALA A 144 -27.24 0.57 -2.12
CA ALA A 144 -28.36 0.94 -2.96
C ALA A 144 -29.31 -0.26 -3.20
N PRO A 145 -30.64 -0.06 -3.23
CA PRO A 145 -31.59 -1.13 -3.52
C PRO A 145 -31.30 -1.82 -4.85
N GLY A 146 -31.18 -3.15 -4.84
CA GLY A 146 -30.85 -3.95 -6.03
C GLY A 146 -29.36 -3.95 -6.42
N ALA A 147 -28.49 -3.29 -5.67
CA ALA A 147 -27.05 -3.31 -5.93
C ALA A 147 -26.44 -4.70 -5.72
N ALA A 148 -25.38 -4.98 -6.47
CA ALA A 148 -24.58 -6.17 -6.27
C ALA A 148 -23.89 -6.14 -4.90
N SER A 149 -23.79 -7.28 -4.23
CA SER A 149 -23.02 -7.37 -2.97
C SER A 149 -21.53 -7.13 -3.23
N SER A 150 -20.83 -6.59 -2.22
CA SER A 150 -19.35 -6.41 -2.25
C SER A 150 -18.62 -7.69 -2.68
N LYS A 151 -19.03 -8.85 -2.15
CA LYS A 151 -18.44 -10.15 -2.50
C LYS A 151 -18.59 -10.48 -3.99
N ALA A 152 -19.74 -10.23 -4.58
CA ALA A 152 -19.98 -10.49 -5.99
C ALA A 152 -19.13 -9.57 -6.88
N ILE A 153 -19.00 -8.30 -6.52
CA ILE A 153 -18.20 -7.32 -7.27
C ILE A 153 -16.73 -7.73 -7.25
N TYR A 154 -16.15 -8.04 -6.09
CA TYR A 154 -14.77 -8.52 -6.02
C TYR A 154 -14.55 -9.84 -6.76
N SER A 155 -15.55 -10.73 -6.74
CA SER A 155 -15.50 -11.95 -7.55
C SER A 155 -15.44 -11.63 -9.04
N ARG A 156 -16.20 -10.63 -9.52
CA ARG A 156 -16.19 -10.19 -10.92
C ARG A 156 -14.89 -9.49 -11.30
N VAL A 157 -14.37 -8.58 -10.47
CA VAL A 157 -13.06 -7.93 -10.69
C VAL A 157 -11.94 -8.97 -10.81
N ARG A 158 -12.02 -10.06 -10.03
CA ARG A 158 -11.03 -11.14 -10.09
C ARG A 158 -11.16 -12.00 -11.35
N GLY A 159 -12.39 -12.35 -11.74
CA GLY A 159 -12.67 -13.34 -12.78
C GLY A 159 -12.94 -12.79 -14.18
N CYS A 160 -13.17 -11.49 -14.34
CA CYS A 160 -13.54 -10.88 -15.61
C CYS A 160 -12.67 -9.64 -15.88
N PRO A 161 -11.68 -9.72 -16.80
CA PRO A 161 -10.78 -8.61 -17.11
C PRO A 161 -11.52 -7.34 -17.59
N GLY A 162 -12.55 -7.47 -18.42
CA GLY A 162 -13.34 -6.31 -18.89
C GLY A 162 -14.04 -5.58 -17.75
N PHE A 163 -14.63 -6.32 -16.80
CA PHE A 163 -15.24 -5.70 -15.61
C PHE A 163 -14.20 -5.06 -14.69
N ARG A 164 -12.99 -5.64 -14.58
CA ARG A 164 -11.88 -5.02 -13.84
C ARG A 164 -11.52 -3.66 -14.43
N ALA A 165 -11.33 -3.58 -15.75
CA ALA A 165 -11.01 -2.33 -16.43
C ALA A 165 -12.09 -1.27 -16.21
N ALA A 166 -13.38 -1.64 -16.33
CA ALA A 166 -14.49 -0.74 -16.06
C ALA A 166 -14.55 -0.27 -14.58
N PHE A 167 -14.19 -1.16 -13.64
CA PHE A 167 -14.12 -0.83 -12.23
C PHE A 167 -12.97 0.12 -11.89
N GLU A 168 -11.80 -0.09 -12.50
CA GLU A 168 -10.64 0.80 -12.38
C GLU A 168 -10.94 2.18 -12.98
N ASP A 169 -11.55 2.24 -14.16
CA ASP A 169 -12.07 3.46 -14.79
C ASP A 169 -13.05 4.20 -13.86
N ALA A 170 -14.05 3.51 -13.32
CA ALA A 170 -15.00 4.10 -12.38
C ALA A 170 -14.30 4.69 -11.14
N CYS A 171 -13.28 4.01 -10.61
CA CYS A 171 -12.48 4.51 -9.50
C CYS A 171 -11.65 5.75 -9.89
N GLY A 172 -11.17 5.85 -11.13
CA GLY A 172 -10.51 7.03 -11.67
C GLY A 172 -11.46 8.24 -11.77
N TRP A 173 -12.64 8.04 -12.33
CA TRP A 173 -13.71 9.05 -12.36
C TRP A 173 -14.09 9.51 -10.96
N ARG A 174 -14.20 8.59 -10.00
CA ARG A 174 -14.45 8.92 -8.60
C ARG A 174 -13.41 9.88 -8.01
N ASP A 175 -12.12 9.62 -8.28
CA ASP A 175 -11.03 10.47 -7.81
C ASP A 175 -11.16 11.90 -8.39
N LEU A 176 -11.46 12.00 -9.69
CA LEU A 176 -11.70 13.26 -10.38
C LEU A 176 -12.91 14.01 -9.81
N THR A 177 -14.04 13.33 -9.63
CA THR A 177 -15.26 13.91 -9.04
C THR A 177 -15.01 14.48 -7.64
N LEU A 178 -14.26 13.75 -6.81
CA LEU A 178 -13.88 14.21 -5.46
C LEU A 178 -12.89 15.39 -5.51
N TRP A 179 -12.00 15.42 -6.49
CA TRP A 179 -11.13 16.59 -6.72
C TRP A 179 -11.93 17.82 -7.16
N MET A 180 -12.84 17.68 -8.13
CA MET A 180 -13.72 18.77 -8.55
C MET A 180 -14.61 19.28 -7.40
N ALA A 181 -15.07 18.38 -6.52
CA ALA A 181 -15.82 18.77 -5.32
C ALA A 181 -14.97 19.60 -4.34
N ALA A 182 -13.66 19.33 -4.26
CA ALA A 182 -12.73 20.13 -3.47
C ALA A 182 -12.50 21.52 -4.10
N GLU A 183 -12.29 21.60 -5.41
CA GLU A 183 -12.16 22.88 -6.13
C GLU A 183 -13.43 23.74 -5.96
N ARG A 184 -14.62 23.17 -6.19
CA ARG A 184 -15.90 23.87 -5.97
C ARG A 184 -16.08 24.36 -4.54
N ALA A 185 -15.50 23.67 -3.55
CA ALA A 185 -15.54 24.13 -2.16
C ALA A 185 -14.64 25.36 -1.93
N ILE A 186 -13.51 25.43 -2.61
CA ILE A 186 -12.60 26.59 -2.58
C ILE A 186 -13.26 27.77 -3.28
N ASP A 187 -13.79 27.58 -4.49
CA ASP A 187 -14.45 28.64 -5.25
C ASP A 187 -15.64 29.25 -4.48
N ALA A 188 -16.41 28.40 -3.78
CA ALA A 188 -17.55 28.85 -2.99
C ALA A 188 -17.17 29.56 -1.68
N CYS A 189 -15.89 29.61 -1.28
CA CYS A 189 -15.48 30.07 0.07
C CYS A 189 -15.92 31.49 0.39
N CYS A 190 -15.96 32.38 -0.60
CA CYS A 190 -16.42 33.76 -0.44
C CYS A 190 -17.93 33.83 -0.20
N THR A 191 -18.69 32.85 -0.70
CA THR A 191 -20.16 32.82 -0.59
C THR A 191 -20.64 32.08 0.67
N ILE A 192 -20.04 30.94 1.00
CA ILE A 192 -20.47 30.09 2.13
C ILE A 192 -19.65 30.29 3.40
N GLY A 193 -18.59 31.11 3.32
CA GLY A 193 -17.64 31.31 4.40
C GLY A 193 -16.54 30.24 4.49
N ILE A 194 -15.40 30.64 5.03
CA ILE A 194 -14.17 29.82 5.10
C ILE A 194 -14.41 28.52 5.88
N GLN A 195 -15.16 28.54 6.97
CA GLN A 195 -15.38 27.35 7.80
C GLN A 195 -16.20 26.27 7.08
N ALA A 196 -17.25 26.67 6.37
CA ALA A 196 -18.08 25.74 5.60
C ALA A 196 -17.31 25.19 4.39
N ALA A 197 -16.55 26.04 3.70
CA ALA A 197 -15.65 25.61 2.62
C ALA A 197 -14.59 24.61 3.12
N ALA A 198 -13.95 24.90 4.25
CA ALA A 198 -12.97 24.00 4.86
C ALA A 198 -13.59 22.66 5.28
N ALA A 199 -14.83 22.66 5.79
CA ALA A 199 -15.55 21.43 6.10
C ALA A 199 -15.82 20.58 4.84
N ARG A 200 -16.26 21.19 3.74
CA ARG A 200 -16.45 20.52 2.44
C ARG A 200 -15.13 19.97 1.89
N LEU A 201 -14.05 20.75 1.95
CA LEU A 201 -12.71 20.33 1.53
C LEU A 201 -12.21 19.13 2.34
N ARG A 202 -12.37 19.15 3.67
CA ARG A 202 -12.03 18.02 4.54
C ARG A 202 -12.86 16.78 4.22
N ALA A 203 -14.15 16.94 3.96
CA ALA A 203 -15.02 15.82 3.57
C ALA A 203 -14.58 15.18 2.25
N ALA A 204 -14.31 15.98 1.21
CA ALA A 204 -13.78 15.51 -0.07
C ALA A 204 -12.41 14.82 0.10
N GLY A 205 -11.48 15.45 0.82
CA GLY A 205 -10.15 14.91 1.11
C GLY A 205 -10.18 13.61 1.92
N ALA A 206 -11.06 13.51 2.91
CA ALA A 206 -11.23 12.29 3.71
C ALA A 206 -11.76 11.13 2.86
N ARG A 207 -12.70 11.38 1.94
CA ARG A 207 -13.21 10.36 1.00
C ARG A 207 -12.14 9.95 -0.01
N ARG A 208 -11.43 10.91 -0.60
CA ARG A 208 -10.32 10.66 -1.54
C ARG A 208 -9.21 9.84 -0.90
N GLY A 209 -8.89 10.16 0.35
CA GLY A 209 -7.89 9.43 1.12
C GLY A 209 -8.19 7.93 1.34
N ARG A 210 -9.45 7.49 1.19
CA ARG A 210 -9.80 6.07 1.29
C ARG A 210 -9.61 5.31 -0.03
N LEU A 211 -9.43 6.01 -1.16
CA LEU A 211 -9.10 5.40 -2.46
C LEU A 211 -7.64 4.93 -2.51
N THR A 212 -6.73 5.74 -1.97
CA THR A 212 -5.31 5.43 -1.87
C THR A 212 -4.94 5.31 -0.38
N PRO A 213 -4.81 4.06 0.14
CA PRO A 213 -4.35 3.84 1.49
C PRO A 213 -3.11 4.67 1.75
N ARG A 214 -3.05 5.34 2.90
CA ARG A 214 -2.00 6.33 3.23
C ARG A 214 -0.57 5.78 3.03
N LEU A 215 -0.39 4.47 3.17
CA LEU A 215 0.83 3.71 2.89
C LEU A 215 1.37 3.86 1.45
N TYR A 216 0.51 4.21 0.49
CA TYR A 216 0.83 4.37 -0.93
C TYR A 216 0.74 5.83 -1.41
N ARG A 217 0.51 6.80 -0.50
CA ARG A 217 0.43 8.23 -0.86
C ARG A 217 1.79 8.92 -1.01
N ASP A 218 2.90 8.26 -0.71
CA ASP A 218 4.22 8.88 -0.77
C ASP A 218 4.57 9.36 -2.20
N GLY A 219 3.99 8.75 -3.24
CA GLY A 219 4.09 9.24 -4.62
C GLY A 219 3.26 10.51 -4.92
N ALA A 220 2.19 10.78 -4.17
CA ALA A 220 1.37 11.99 -4.35
C ALA A 220 2.09 13.26 -3.83
N ALA A 221 2.97 13.12 -2.83
CA ALA A 221 3.83 14.22 -2.37
C ALA A 221 4.95 14.53 -3.39
N GLU A 222 5.34 13.56 -4.22
CA GLU A 222 6.27 13.73 -5.32
C GLU A 222 5.57 14.33 -6.56
N GLN A 223 4.35 13.90 -6.85
CA GLN A 223 3.52 14.47 -7.90
C GLN A 223 3.10 15.91 -7.58
N ALA A 224 2.71 16.22 -6.34
CA ALA A 224 2.43 17.59 -5.89
C ALA A 224 3.68 18.50 -5.92
N ARG A 225 4.89 17.94 -5.73
CA ARG A 225 6.15 18.66 -5.95
C ARG A 225 6.40 18.93 -7.43
N ARG A 226 6.11 17.97 -8.30
CA ARG A 226 6.20 18.11 -9.76
C ARG A 226 5.26 19.20 -10.31
N TRP A 227 4.08 19.39 -9.72
CA TRP A 227 3.13 20.45 -10.11
C TRP A 227 3.43 21.83 -9.49
N ARG A 228 4.24 21.90 -8.42
CA ARG A 228 4.66 23.17 -7.77
C ARG A 228 6.03 23.67 -8.23
N ALA A 229 6.72 22.95 -9.10
CA ALA A 229 7.93 23.46 -9.73
C ALA A 229 7.52 24.60 -10.68
N PRO A 230 8.08 25.82 -10.53
CA PRO A 230 7.86 26.88 -11.50
C PRO A 230 8.37 26.42 -12.87
N ARG A 231 7.59 26.72 -13.92
CA ARG A 231 8.02 26.56 -15.30
C ARG A 231 9.09 27.59 -15.65
#